data_AF-A0AA37M8D5-F1
#
_entry.id   AF-A0AA37M8D5-F1
#
_cell.length_a   1.000
_cell.length_b   1.000
_cell.length_c   1.000
_cell.angle_alpha   90.00
_cell.angle_beta   90.00
_cell.angle_gamma   90.00
#
_symmetry.space_group_name_H-M   'P 1'
#
loop_
_entity.id
_entity.type
_entity.pdbx_description
1 polymer ?
#
loop_
_entity_poly.entity_id
_entity_poly.type
_entity_poly.pdbx_seq_one_letter_code
_entity_poly.pdbx_strand_id
1 'polypeptide(L)' 'MQRDTLSAVRDRIRTAWAMRRVCGLIAVAAGLRVGRIIRLEAAGRLAPDDALRMALEAEALALCFPPLPSFGGWRD' A
#
# COMPACT_ATOMS: atom_id res chain seq x y z
N MET A 1 1.54 -8.73 -19.04
CA MET A 1 2.32 -7.90 -18.12
C MET A 1 1.46 -6.69 -17.75
N GLN A 2 0.86 -6.67 -16.57
CA GLN A 2 0.05 -5.52 -16.12
C GLN A 2 0.98 -4.30 -16.06
N ARG A 3 0.63 -3.18 -16.69
CA ARG A 3 1.39 -1.93 -16.49
C ARG A 3 1.19 -1.50 -15.04
N ASP A 4 2.27 -1.40 -14.28
CA ASP A 4 2.20 -0.87 -12.92
C ASP A 4 1.96 0.64 -12.98
N THR A 5 0.76 1.04 -12.59
CA THR A 5 0.38 2.44 -12.42
C THR A 5 0.19 2.74 -10.93
N LEU A 6 0.31 4.01 -10.54
CA LEU A 6 0.08 4.41 -9.15
C LEU A 6 -1.34 4.06 -8.66
N SER A 7 -2.33 4.11 -9.56
CA SER A 7 -3.71 3.69 -9.27
C SER A 7 -3.78 2.18 -9.03
N ALA A 8 -3.11 1.37 -9.86
CA ALA A 8 -3.06 -0.08 -9.68
C ALA A 8 -2.43 -0.47 -8.33
N VAL A 9 -1.32 0.17 -7.94
CA VAL A 9 -0.67 -0.07 -6.63
C VAL A 9 -1.64 0.21 -5.48
N ARG A 10 -2.32 1.37 -5.51
CA ARG A 10 -3.31 1.74 -4.48
C ARG A 10 -4.45 0.71 -4.40
N ASP A 11 -4.94 0.25 -5.55
CA ASP A 11 -6.07 -0.66 -5.61
C ASP A 11 -5.68 -2.07 -5.15
N ARG A 12 -4.43 -2.50 -5.38
CA ARG A 12 -3.90 -3.75 -4.82
C ARG A 12 -3.79 -3.71 -3.30
N ILE A 13 -3.31 -2.60 -2.72
CA ILE A 13 -3.27 -2.42 -1.25
C ILE A 13 -4.70 -2.50 -0.67
N ARG A 14 -5.66 -1.79 -1.28
CA ARG A 14 -7.07 -1.84 -0.87
C ARG A 14 -7.67 -3.23 -0.97
N THR A 15 -7.35 -3.95 -2.05
CA THR A 15 -7.80 -5.33 -2.26
C THR A 15 -7.21 -6.27 -1.20
N ALA A 16 -5.91 -6.15 -0.90
CA ALA A 16 -5.26 -6.94 0.13
C ALA A 16 -5.88 -6.69 1.52
N TRP A 17 -6.22 -5.44 1.83
CA TRP A 17 -6.94 -5.10 3.05
C TRP A 17 -8.35 -5.67 3.10
N ALA A 18 -9.14 -5.51 2.03
CA ALA A 18 -10.50 -6.03 1.93
C ALA A 18 -10.55 -7.57 2.09
N MET A 19 -9.51 -8.25 1.58
CA MET A 19 -9.34 -9.71 1.71
C MET A 19 -8.75 -10.14 3.06
N ARG A 20 -8.53 -9.21 4.01
CA ARG A 20 -7.86 -9.47 5.30
C ARG A 20 -6.52 -10.20 5.13
N ARG A 21 -5.71 -9.82 4.14
CA ARG A 21 -4.37 -10.38 3.89
C ARG A 21 -3.24 -9.52 4.47
N VAL A 22 -3.55 -8.32 4.94
CA VAL A 22 -2.60 -7.35 5.49
C VAL A 22 -3.18 -6.74 6.76
N CYS A 23 -2.30 -6.36 7.71
CA CYS A 23 -2.66 -5.56 8.87
C CYS A 23 -3.40 -4.28 8.47
N GLY A 24 -4.60 -4.07 9.05
CA GLY A 24 -5.45 -2.92 8.69
C GLY A 24 -4.76 -1.57 8.89
N LEU A 25 -3.99 -1.40 9.96
CA LEU A 25 -3.26 -0.17 10.23
C LEU A 25 -2.23 0.13 9.12
N ILE A 26 -1.46 -0.90 8.75
CA ILE A 26 -0.42 -0.76 7.72
C ILE A 26 -1.04 -0.53 6.34
N ALA A 27 -2.12 -1.23 6.00
CA ALA A 27 -2.83 -1.02 4.75
C ALA A 27 -3.38 0.41 4.60
N VAL A 28 -3.95 0.97 5.67
CA VAL A 28 -4.44 2.36 5.69
C VAL A 28 -3.28 3.35 5.50
N ALA A 29 -2.20 3.19 6.27
CA ALA A 29 -1.03 4.07 6.17
C ALA A 29 -0.39 4.02 4.77
N ALA A 30 -0.22 2.83 4.21
CA ALA A 30 0.32 2.63 2.87
C ALA A 30 -0.61 3.25 1.80
N GLY A 31 -1.93 3.05 1.91
CA GLY A 31 -2.90 3.66 1.02
C GLY A 31 -2.87 5.19 1.04
N LEU A 32 -2.76 5.81 2.23
CA LEU A 32 -2.60 7.26 2.38
C LEU A 32 -1.29 7.75 1.77
N ARG A 33 -0.19 7.02 1.99
CA ARG A 33 1.13 7.33 1.40
C ARG A 33 1.08 7.32 -0.13
N VAL A 34 0.53 6.27 -0.74
CA VAL A 34 0.36 6.17 -2.20
C VAL A 34 -0.56 7.28 -2.71
N GLY A 35 -1.64 7.60 -2.00
CA GLY A 35 -2.51 8.74 -2.32
C GLY A 35 -1.76 10.08 -2.32
N ARG A 36 -0.81 10.29 -1.40
CA ARG A 36 0.05 11.47 -1.37
C ARG A 36 1.04 11.50 -2.53
N ILE A 37 1.63 10.36 -2.88
CA ILE A 37 2.54 10.20 -4.03
C ILE A 37 1.84 10.59 -5.33
N ILE A 38 0.62 10.08 -5.57
CA ILE A 38 -0.20 10.44 -6.74
C ILE A 38 -0.39 11.96 -6.84
N ARG A 39 -0.71 12.63 -5.73
CA ARG A 39 -0.90 14.08 -5.72
C ARG A 39 0.39 14.86 -5.96
N LEU A 40 1.55 14.33 -5.57
CA LEU A 40 2.85 14.97 -5.80
C LEU A 40 3.29 14.82 -7.25
N GLU A 41 3.11 13.63 -7.82
CA GLU A 41 3.41 13.34 -9.23
C GLU A 41 2.52 14.19 -10.16
N ALA A 42 1.20 14.21 -9.92
CA ALA A 42 0.28 15.04 -10.69
C ALA A 42 0.58 16.56 -10.60
N ALA A 43 1.22 17.00 -9.52
CA ALA A 43 1.66 18.39 -9.35
C ALA A 43 3.05 18.67 -9.95
N GLY A 44 3.69 17.71 -10.62
CA GLY A 44 5.04 17.83 -11.16
C GLY A 44 6.13 17.94 -10.08
N ARG A 45 5.81 17.61 -8.83
CA ARG A 45 6.73 17.70 -7.68
C ARG A 45 7.50 16.40 -7.42
N LEU A 46 7.20 15.35 -8.19
CA LEU A 46 7.83 14.05 -8.12
C LEU A 46 7.89 13.47 -9.53
N ALA A 47 9.06 12.98 -9.95
CA ALA A 47 9.21 12.35 -11.25
C ALA A 47 8.35 11.08 -11.34
N PRO A 48 7.79 10.73 -12.51
CA PRO A 48 6.91 9.56 -12.64
C PRO A 48 7.55 8.25 -12.18
N ASP A 49 8.83 8.02 -12.51
CA ASP A 49 9.55 6.81 -12.13
C ASP A 49 9.79 6.72 -10.62
N ASP A 50 10.14 7.84 -9.99
CA ASP A 50 10.28 7.91 -8.53
C ASP A 50 8.95 7.71 -7.82
N ALA A 51 7.87 8.30 -8.36
CA ALA A 51 6.53 8.11 -7.83
C ALA A 51 6.14 6.62 -7.87
N LEU A 52 6.40 5.96 -9.01
CA LEU A 52 6.10 4.54 -9.17
C LEU A 52 6.93 3.69 -8.21
N ARG A 53 8.23 3.91 -8.14
CA ARG A 53 9.13 3.21 -7.22
C ARG A 53 8.68 3.37 -5.77
N MET A 54 8.41 4.60 -5.32
CA MET A 54 7.96 4.87 -3.95
C MET A 54 6.59 4.24 -3.64
N ALA A 55 5.71 4.14 -4.63
CA ALA A 55 4.43 3.47 -4.47
C ALA A 55 4.61 1.94 -4.33
N LEU A 56 5.45 1.33 -5.16
CA LEU A 56 5.78 -0.10 -5.10
C LEU A 56 6.45 -0.46 -3.77
N GLU A 57 7.37 0.37 -3.27
CA GLU A 57 7.98 0.20 -1.94
C GLU A 57 6.93 0.22 -0.82
N ALA A 58 5.93 1.12 -0.91
CA ALA A 58 4.86 1.20 0.07
C ALA A 58 3.94 -0.05 0.04
N GLU A 59 3.67 -0.58 -1.15
CA GLU A 59 2.94 -1.85 -1.31
C GLU A 59 3.73 -3.03 -0.74
N ALA A 60 5.02 -3.15 -1.10
CA ALA A 60 5.88 -4.21 -0.60
C ALA A 60 5.92 -4.21 0.94
N LEU A 61 6.11 -3.03 1.54
CA LEU A 61 6.05 -2.87 2.98
C LEU A 61 4.70 -3.30 3.54
N ALA A 62 3.58 -2.91 2.93
CA ALA A 62 2.27 -3.32 3.40
C ALA A 62 2.11 -4.85 3.40
N LEU A 63 2.56 -5.51 2.33
CA LEU A 63 2.46 -6.96 2.19
C LEU A 63 3.36 -7.74 3.16
N CYS A 64 4.36 -7.10 3.78
CA CYS A 64 5.18 -7.70 4.83
C CYS A 64 4.45 -7.86 6.18
N PHE A 65 3.36 -7.11 6.42
CA PHE A 65 2.65 -7.13 7.70
C PHE A 65 1.33 -7.91 7.59
N PRO A 66 1.30 -9.20 7.94
CA PRO A 66 0.05 -9.96 7.97
C PRO A 66 -0.94 -9.37 9.00
N PRO A 67 -2.23 -9.72 8.92
CA PRO A 67 -3.21 -9.29 9.92
C PRO A 67 -2.79 -9.69 11.33
N LEU A 68 -3.08 -8.82 12.30
CA LEU A 68 -2.95 -9.19 13.70
C LEU A 68 -3.93 -10.32 14.03
N PRO A 69 -3.53 -11.28 14.90
CA PRO A 69 -4.45 -12.28 15.39
C PRO A 69 -5.62 -11.59 16.10
N SER A 70 -6.84 -12.05 15.85
CA SER A 70 -8.00 -11.63 16.63
C SER A 70 -7.77 -12.00 18.10
N PHE A 71 -8.14 -11.11 19.02
CA PHE A 71 -8.13 -11.33 20.48
C PHE A 71 -8.65 -12.76 20.78
N GLY A 72 -7.73 -13.67 21.10
CA GLY A 72 -8.04 -15.09 21.27
C GLY A 72 -6.85 -16.05 21.05
N GLY A 73 -5.80 -15.59 20.37
CA GLY A 73 -4.62 -16.41 20.05
C GLY A 73 -3.28 -15.95 20.65
N TRP A 74 -3.28 -15.02 21.60
CA TRP A 74 -2.08 -14.67 22.38
C TRP A 74 -2.16 -15.41 23.72
N ARG A 75 -1.65 -16.65 23.74
CA ARG A 75 -1.08 -17.24 24.96
C ARG A 75 0.37 -17.54 24.63
N ASP A 76 1.24 -17.04 25.49
CA ASP A 76 2.70 -17.23 25.47
C ASP A 76 3.11 -18.71 25.34
#